data_AF-A0ABD3NRU7-F1
#
_entry.id   AF-A0ABD3NRU7-F1
#
_cell.length_a   1.000
_cell.length_b   1.000
_cell.length_c   1.000
_cell.angle_alpha   90.00
_cell.angle_beta   90.00
_cell.angle_gamma   90.00
#
_symmetry.space_group_name_H-M   'P 1'
#
loop_
_entity.id
_entity.type
_entity.pdbx_description
1 polymer ?
#
loop_
_entity_poly.entity_id
_entity_poly.type
_entity_poly.pdbx_seq_one_letter_code
_entity_poly.pdbx_strand_id
1 'polypeptide(L)'
;MMFARPKSKWDLLDDEEDETDGEGSNAIEVPPDMTYIESNIKRQMATYDKLYEIGGQDIINDVYVRAEGEKEWWLVGKVARVSDVTTEQAIERQWPLIERHIWALRLPIRPLSNLSNPFEVWYAPGNTEYDAVRNDPKIKFTKCSGVISYGGSEVKKELVGFVGKVYMGGNDDPMIYVERNMDGTVLENQYCEGDWVLKSDLSDRPSAA
;
A
#
# COMPACT_ATOMS: atom_id res chain seq x y z
N MET A 1 39.13 -33.96 -43.49
CA MET A 1 39.38 -33.48 -42.11
C MET A 1 38.63 -32.18 -41.93
N MET A 2 37.55 -32.17 -41.15
CA MET A 2 36.87 -30.93 -40.75
C MET A 2 37.57 -30.40 -39.49
N PHE A 3 38.15 -29.21 -39.57
CA PHE A 3 38.75 -28.56 -38.41
C PHE A 3 37.65 -27.85 -37.62
N ALA A 4 37.48 -28.22 -36.35
CA ALA A 4 36.59 -27.52 -35.43
C ALA A 4 37.10 -26.10 -35.21
N ARG A 5 36.16 -25.15 -35.15
CA ARG A 5 36.43 -23.72 -34.96
C ARG A 5 37.01 -23.51 -33.54
N PRO A 6 38.03 -22.66 -33.36
CA PRO A 6 38.48 -22.27 -32.03
C PRO A 6 37.33 -21.58 -31.29
N LYS A 7 37.08 -22.00 -30.04
CA LYS A 7 35.98 -21.52 -29.20
C LYS A 7 36.09 -20.00 -29.02
N SER A 8 34.96 -19.31 -29.19
CA SER A 8 34.86 -17.86 -29.02
C SER A 8 34.91 -17.50 -27.54
N LYS A 9 35.35 -16.28 -27.21
CA LYS A 9 35.28 -15.69 -25.86
C LYS A 9 33.84 -15.72 -25.29
N TRP A 10 32.84 -15.76 -26.17
CA TRP A 10 31.43 -15.84 -25.83
C TRP A 10 30.92 -17.25 -25.54
N ASP A 11 31.68 -18.30 -25.90
CA ASP A 11 31.34 -19.71 -25.62
C ASP A 11 31.83 -20.16 -24.22
N LEU A 12 32.40 -19.24 -23.43
CA LEU A 12 32.94 -19.44 -22.09
C LEU A 12 32.16 -18.69 -21.01
N LEU A 13 31.00 -18.13 -21.36
CA LEU A 13 30.05 -17.68 -20.34
C LEU A 13 29.37 -18.94 -19.82
N ASP A 14 30.02 -19.57 -18.82
CA ASP A 14 29.31 -20.42 -17.88
C ASP A 14 28.25 -19.53 -17.22
N ASP A 15 26.99 -19.94 -17.30
CA ASP A 15 25.91 -19.39 -16.48
C ASP A 15 26.14 -19.84 -15.02
N GLU A 16 27.28 -19.47 -14.44
CA GLU A 16 27.49 -19.54 -13.00
C GLU A 16 26.45 -18.62 -12.37
N GLU A 17 25.42 -19.27 -11.83
CA GLU A 17 24.39 -18.70 -10.97
C GLU A 17 25.07 -17.70 -10.02
N ASP A 18 24.68 -16.42 -10.14
CA ASP A 18 25.03 -15.36 -9.20
C ASP A 18 24.49 -15.74 -7.80
N GLU A 19 25.21 -16.62 -7.08
CA GLU A 19 25.17 -16.73 -5.62
C GLU A 19 25.72 -15.42 -5.09
N THR A 20 24.82 -14.43 -5.01
CA THR A 20 25.12 -13.12 -4.43
C THR A 20 25.09 -13.26 -2.91
N ASP A 21 26.15 -13.85 -2.35
CA ASP A 21 26.48 -13.75 -0.92
C ASP A 21 26.93 -12.32 -0.61
N GLY A 22 25.95 -11.42 -0.56
CA GLY A 22 26.09 -10.04 -0.14
C GLY A 22 25.93 -9.91 1.37
N GLU A 23 26.96 -10.28 2.13
CA GLU A 23 27.12 -9.79 3.50
C GLU A 23 27.16 -8.25 3.50
N GLY A 24 26.16 -7.60 4.11
CA GLY A 24 26.27 -6.19 4.49
C GLY A 24 25.26 -5.19 3.93
N SER A 25 24.02 -5.61 3.62
CA SER A 25 22.89 -4.68 3.61
C SER A 25 21.83 -5.15 4.59
N ASN A 26 21.34 -4.28 5.46
CA ASN A 26 20.08 -4.48 6.17
C ASN A 26 18.91 -4.42 5.18
N ALA A 27 19.00 -5.13 4.05
CA ALA A 27 17.91 -5.32 3.13
C ALA A 27 16.90 -6.21 3.85
N ILE A 28 15.78 -5.60 4.23
CA ILE A 28 14.68 -6.34 4.81
C ILE A 28 14.27 -7.43 3.81
N GLU A 29 14.29 -8.68 4.27
CA GLU A 29 13.93 -9.83 3.46
C GLU A 29 12.42 -9.82 3.17
N VAL A 30 12.05 -9.53 1.92
CA VAL A 30 10.66 -9.53 1.48
C VAL A 30 10.27 -10.96 1.08
N PRO A 31 9.21 -11.55 1.67
CA PRO A 31 8.73 -12.86 1.26
C PRO A 31 8.43 -12.92 -0.25
N PRO A 32 8.85 -13.97 -0.97
CA PRO A 32 8.70 -14.05 -2.44
C PRO A 32 7.26 -13.85 -2.93
N ASP A 33 6.28 -14.26 -2.12
CA ASP A 33 4.85 -14.16 -2.40
C ASP A 33 4.23 -12.78 -2.12
N MET A 34 4.99 -11.87 -1.52
CA MET A 34 4.64 -10.47 -1.26
C MET A 34 5.48 -9.49 -2.07
N THR A 35 6.27 -9.97 -3.02
CA THR A 35 6.96 -9.10 -3.97
C THR A 35 5.94 -8.41 -4.89
N TYR A 36 6.18 -7.13 -5.18
CA TYR A 36 5.29 -6.31 -6.03
C TYR A 36 5.45 -6.66 -7.51
N ILE A 37 4.91 -7.82 -7.88
CA ILE A 37 4.82 -8.34 -9.24
C ILE A 37 3.37 -8.63 -9.58
N GLU A 38 3.01 -8.54 -10.86
CA GLU A 38 1.63 -8.66 -11.33
C GLU A 38 0.95 -9.97 -10.88
N SER A 39 1.68 -11.08 -10.87
CA SER A 39 1.15 -12.39 -10.44
C SER A 39 0.77 -12.41 -8.96
N ASN A 40 1.56 -11.78 -8.09
CA ASN A 40 1.26 -11.67 -6.67
C ASN A 40 0.12 -10.69 -6.42
N ILE A 41 0.10 -9.55 -7.10
CA ILE A 41 -0.99 -8.57 -7.01
C ILE A 41 -2.33 -9.23 -7.37
N LYS A 42 -2.40 -9.93 -8.51
CA LYS A 42 -3.60 -10.68 -8.92
C LYS A 42 -3.99 -11.75 -7.91
N ARG A 43 -3.01 -12.44 -7.31
CA ARG A 43 -3.27 -13.45 -6.28
C ARG A 43 -3.87 -12.84 -5.02
N GLN A 44 -3.30 -11.74 -4.53
CA GLN A 44 -3.82 -11.06 -3.34
C GLN A 44 -5.21 -10.47 -3.56
N MET A 45 -5.48 -9.94 -4.76
CA MET A 45 -6.82 -9.53 -5.17
C MET A 45 -7.80 -10.71 -5.17
N ALA A 46 -7.42 -11.85 -5.75
CA ALA A 46 -8.29 -13.04 -5.74
C ALA A 46 -8.52 -13.58 -4.31
N THR A 47 -7.53 -13.49 -3.42
CA THR A 47 -7.71 -13.85 -2.01
C THR A 47 -8.65 -12.87 -1.31
N TYR A 48 -8.50 -11.56 -1.58
CA TYR A 48 -9.38 -10.53 -1.07
C TYR A 48 -10.84 -10.79 -1.48
N ASP A 49 -11.11 -11.06 -2.76
CA ASP A 49 -12.46 -11.29 -3.27
C ASP A 49 -13.11 -12.52 -2.60
N LYS A 50 -12.34 -13.60 -2.43
CA LYS A 50 -12.82 -14.81 -1.75
C LYS A 50 -13.14 -14.56 -0.29
N LEU A 51 -12.27 -13.83 0.41
CA LEU A 51 -12.51 -13.47 1.79
C LEU A 51 -13.78 -12.63 1.88
N TYR A 52 -13.91 -11.61 1.03
CA TYR A 52 -15.07 -10.73 0.99
C TYR A 52 -16.38 -11.49 0.74
N GLU A 53 -16.38 -12.45 -0.18
CA GLU A 53 -17.55 -13.30 -0.47
C GLU A 53 -18.03 -14.07 0.78
N ILE A 54 -17.10 -14.48 1.65
CA ILE A 54 -17.39 -15.29 2.84
C ILE A 54 -17.77 -14.40 4.03
N GLY A 55 -16.96 -13.38 4.33
CA GLY A 55 -17.07 -12.58 5.55
C GLY A 55 -17.78 -11.24 5.39
N GLY A 56 -18.08 -10.82 4.16
CA GLY A 56 -18.71 -9.52 3.90
C GLY A 56 -17.85 -8.33 4.33
N GLN A 57 -18.49 -7.24 4.74
CA GLN A 57 -17.81 -5.98 5.06
C GLN A 57 -17.06 -6.01 6.39
N ASP A 58 -17.43 -6.88 7.33
CA ASP A 58 -16.88 -6.91 8.69
C ASP A 58 -15.41 -7.34 8.73
N ILE A 59 -14.95 -8.01 7.67
CA ILE A 59 -13.60 -8.52 7.54
C ILE A 59 -12.69 -7.65 6.66
N ILE A 60 -13.23 -6.54 6.14
CA ILE A 60 -12.48 -5.59 5.32
C ILE A 60 -12.07 -4.40 6.16
N ASN A 61 -10.91 -3.85 5.84
CA ASN A 61 -10.45 -2.58 6.31
C ASN A 61 -9.91 -1.73 5.15
N ASP A 62 -10.37 -0.48 5.08
CA ASP A 62 -9.73 0.53 4.24
C ASP A 62 -8.36 0.89 4.82
N VAL A 63 -7.37 1.03 3.94
CA VAL A 63 -6.01 1.42 4.31
C VAL A 63 -5.72 2.81 3.78
N TYR A 64 -5.37 3.70 4.71
CA TYR A 64 -5.01 5.08 4.46
C TYR A 64 -3.56 5.33 4.80
N VAL A 65 -2.96 6.30 4.12
CA VAL A 65 -1.61 6.79 4.45
C VAL A 65 -1.57 8.29 4.53
N ARG A 66 -0.65 8.77 5.36
CA ARG A 66 -0.47 10.19 5.62
C ARG A 66 1.02 10.49 5.77
N ALA A 67 1.47 11.62 5.27
CA ALA A 67 2.80 12.11 5.62
C ALA A 67 2.80 12.61 7.07
N GLU A 68 3.90 12.42 7.79
CA GLU A 68 4.00 12.90 9.18
C GLU A 68 3.76 14.42 9.26
N GLY A 69 2.85 14.84 10.15
CA GLY A 69 2.51 16.26 10.33
C GLY A 69 1.41 16.79 9.41
N GLU A 70 1.02 16.05 8.38
CA GLU A 70 -0.01 16.48 7.42
C GLU A 70 -1.42 16.13 7.88
N LYS A 71 -2.41 16.83 7.32
CA LYS A 71 -3.84 16.59 7.58
C LYS A 71 -4.54 15.79 6.49
N GLU A 72 -3.84 15.32 5.47
CA GLU A 72 -4.43 14.61 4.34
C GLU A 72 -4.18 13.10 4.42
N TRP A 73 -5.25 12.33 4.61
CA TRP A 73 -5.21 10.86 4.57
C TRP A 73 -5.59 10.37 3.19
N TRP A 74 -4.64 9.74 2.51
CA TRP A 74 -4.78 9.19 1.16
C TRP A 74 -5.24 7.74 1.24
N LEU A 75 -6.31 7.39 0.52
CA LEU A 75 -6.72 6.00 0.41
C LEU A 75 -5.77 5.25 -0.53
N VAL A 76 -5.19 4.16 -0.03
CA VAL A 76 -4.23 3.33 -0.77
C VAL A 76 -4.88 2.07 -1.29
N GLY A 77 -5.83 1.52 -0.55
CA GLY A 77 -6.36 0.20 -0.84
C GLY A 77 -7.23 -0.33 0.28
N LYS A 78 -7.51 -1.62 0.19
CA LYS A 78 -8.31 -2.37 1.14
C LYS A 78 -7.58 -3.66 1.49
N VAL A 79 -7.66 -4.05 2.76
CA VAL A 79 -7.18 -5.34 3.24
C VAL A 79 -8.38 -6.15 3.70
N ALA A 80 -8.43 -7.42 3.34
CA ALA A 80 -9.35 -8.40 3.89
C ALA A 80 -8.59 -9.40 4.75
N ARG A 81 -9.21 -9.92 5.80
CA ARG A 81 -8.59 -10.88 6.72
C ARG A 81 -9.60 -11.84 7.32
N VAL A 82 -9.16 -12.99 7.80
CA VAL A 82 -10.00 -13.84 8.67
C VAL A 82 -10.14 -13.24 10.07
N SER A 83 -11.14 -13.70 10.83
CA SER A 83 -11.42 -13.25 12.21
C SER A 83 -10.24 -13.37 13.17
N ASP A 84 -9.42 -14.41 12.99
CA ASP A 84 -8.33 -14.78 13.90
C ASP A 84 -7.03 -13.99 13.66
N VAL A 85 -6.99 -13.19 12.58
CA VAL A 85 -5.88 -12.30 12.26
C VAL A 85 -6.33 -10.88 12.58
N THR A 86 -5.50 -10.08 13.24
CA THR A 86 -5.83 -8.67 13.49
C THR A 86 -5.60 -7.83 12.23
N THR A 87 -6.23 -6.65 12.15
CA THR A 87 -6.03 -5.76 11.00
C THR A 87 -4.57 -5.33 10.85
N GLU A 88 -3.89 -5.06 11.96
CA GLU A 88 -2.47 -4.68 11.96
C GLU A 88 -1.58 -5.84 11.44
N GLN A 89 -1.81 -7.07 11.91
CA GLN A 89 -1.10 -8.24 11.40
C GLN A 89 -1.31 -8.45 9.89
N ALA A 90 -2.53 -8.20 9.41
CA ALA A 90 -2.83 -8.30 7.98
C ALA A 90 -2.13 -7.21 7.17
N ILE A 91 -2.11 -5.97 7.66
CA ILE A 91 -1.38 -4.86 7.05
C ILE A 91 0.12 -5.13 7.06
N GLU A 92 0.70 -5.58 8.17
CA GLU A 92 2.12 -5.94 8.28
C GLU A 92 2.51 -7.05 7.30
N ARG A 93 1.67 -8.09 7.18
CA ARG A 93 1.90 -9.19 6.22
C ARG A 93 1.90 -8.69 4.77
N GLN A 94 1.01 -7.78 4.45
CA GLN A 94 0.83 -7.21 3.11
C GLN A 94 1.71 -5.98 2.87
N TRP A 95 2.47 -5.53 3.85
CA TRP A 95 3.20 -4.26 3.82
C TRP A 95 4.12 -4.13 2.60
N PRO A 96 4.92 -5.13 2.19
CA PRO A 96 5.77 -4.99 1.01
C PRO A 96 5.00 -4.66 -0.28
N LEU A 97 3.77 -5.17 -0.40
CA LEU A 97 2.88 -4.83 -1.53
C LEU A 97 2.28 -3.44 -1.37
N ILE A 98 1.79 -3.12 -0.18
CA ILE A 98 1.18 -1.83 0.16
C ILE A 98 2.19 -0.70 -0.06
N GLU A 99 3.41 -0.84 0.47
CA GLU A 99 4.49 0.14 0.34
C GLU A 99 4.80 0.42 -1.13
N ARG A 100 5.05 -0.63 -1.92
CA ARG A 100 5.33 -0.48 -3.36
C ARG A 100 4.14 0.09 -4.11
N HIS A 101 2.91 -0.22 -3.69
CA HIS A 101 1.70 0.36 -4.25
C HIS A 101 1.60 1.87 -3.99
N ILE A 102 1.90 2.33 -2.77
CA ILE A 102 1.93 3.75 -2.41
C ILE A 102 2.90 4.52 -3.32
N TRP A 103 4.10 3.97 -3.53
CA TRP A 103 5.07 4.55 -4.46
C TRP A 103 4.57 4.57 -5.91
N ALA A 104 3.84 3.54 -6.33
CA ALA A 104 3.24 3.46 -7.66
C ALA A 104 2.09 4.47 -7.85
N LEU A 105 1.34 4.80 -6.80
CA LEU A 105 0.26 5.79 -6.84
C LEU A 105 0.76 7.21 -7.04
N ARG A 106 2.06 7.47 -6.79
CA ARG A 106 2.68 8.80 -6.91
C ARG A 106 1.90 9.87 -6.14
N LEU A 107 1.57 9.58 -4.87
CA LEU A 107 0.91 10.53 -3.98
C LEU A 107 1.64 11.89 -4.03
N PRO A 108 0.89 13.01 -4.12
CA PRO A 108 1.46 14.33 -4.38
C PRO A 108 2.38 14.80 -3.25
N ILE A 109 2.07 14.43 -2.01
CA ILE A 109 2.91 14.70 -0.86
C ILE A 109 3.92 13.56 -0.72
N ARG A 110 5.16 13.82 -1.18
CA ARG A 110 6.30 12.96 -0.85
C ARG A 110 6.94 13.45 0.45
N PRO A 111 7.11 12.59 1.45
CA PRO A 111 7.86 12.92 2.66
C PRO A 111 9.33 13.14 2.27
N LEU A 112 9.72 14.41 2.10
CA LEU A 112 11.05 14.79 1.67
C LEU A 112 12.10 14.64 2.79
N SER A 113 11.66 14.53 4.05
CA SER A 113 12.51 14.59 5.24
C SER A 113 12.86 13.25 5.87
N ASN A 114 12.05 12.20 5.64
CA ASN A 114 12.26 10.89 6.25
C ASN A 114 12.01 9.75 5.24
N LEU A 115 13.06 9.38 4.50
CA LEU A 115 12.98 8.28 3.52
C LEU A 115 12.89 6.89 4.17
N SER A 116 13.22 6.75 5.46
CA SER A 116 13.18 5.45 6.15
C SER A 116 11.81 5.13 6.74
N ASN A 117 10.99 6.13 7.06
CA ASN A 117 9.57 5.95 7.35
C ASN A 117 8.74 7.14 6.83
N PRO A 118 8.48 7.18 5.51
CA PRO A 118 7.82 8.33 4.90
C PRO A 118 6.36 8.48 5.35
N PHE A 119 5.66 7.38 5.58
CA PHE A 119 4.21 7.41 5.76
C PHE A 119 3.75 6.83 7.10
N GLU A 120 2.81 7.49 7.73
CA GLU A 120 1.97 6.89 8.76
C GLU A 120 0.86 6.07 8.10
N VAL A 121 0.68 4.83 8.54
CA VAL A 121 -0.37 3.94 8.04
C VAL A 121 -1.54 3.95 9.01
N TRP A 122 -2.73 4.10 8.46
CA TRP A 122 -3.98 4.14 9.20
C TRP A 122 -5.00 3.20 8.55
N TYR A 123 -5.97 2.74 9.31
CA TYR A 123 -7.05 1.90 8.79
C TYR A 123 -8.41 2.25 9.36
N ALA A 124 -9.46 1.94 8.61
CA ALA A 124 -10.86 2.11 9.01
C ALA A 124 -11.64 0.80 8.78
N PRO A 125 -12.71 0.51 9.55
CA PRO A 125 -13.49 -0.72 9.43
C PRO A 125 -14.48 -0.69 8.27
N GLY A 126 -14.47 -1.72 7.43
CA GLY A 126 -15.40 -1.88 6.32
C GLY A 126 -15.08 -1.00 5.11
N ASN A 127 -16.12 -0.73 4.31
CA ASN A 127 -16.04 0.15 3.15
C ASN A 127 -16.42 1.57 3.57
N THR A 128 -15.43 2.35 3.97
CA THR A 128 -15.63 3.67 4.58
C THR A 128 -15.37 4.82 3.62
N GLU A 129 -14.94 4.59 2.38
CA GLU A 129 -14.54 5.66 1.45
C GLU A 129 -15.55 6.81 1.38
N TYR A 130 -16.81 6.50 1.09
CA TYR A 130 -17.87 7.50 0.94
C TYR A 130 -18.21 8.20 2.25
N ASP A 131 -18.23 7.45 3.35
CA ASP A 131 -18.57 7.99 4.67
C ASP A 131 -17.42 8.81 5.25
N ALA A 132 -16.18 8.42 4.97
CA ALA A 132 -14.97 9.14 5.33
C ALA A 132 -14.90 10.49 4.62
N VAL A 133 -15.23 10.54 3.32
CA VAL A 133 -15.30 11.78 2.54
C VAL A 133 -16.39 12.71 3.08
N ARG A 134 -17.52 12.16 3.52
CA ARG A 134 -18.61 12.92 4.15
C ARG A 134 -18.33 13.34 5.59
N ASN A 135 -17.13 13.08 6.10
CA ASN A 135 -16.74 13.34 7.48
C ASN A 135 -17.71 12.70 8.51
N ASP A 136 -18.17 11.47 8.25
CA ASP A 136 -19.09 10.76 9.16
C ASP A 136 -18.39 10.48 10.51
N PRO A 137 -18.95 10.98 11.64
CA PRO A 137 -18.37 10.81 12.97
C PRO A 137 -18.25 9.34 13.43
N LYS A 138 -18.97 8.42 12.81
CA LYS A 138 -18.89 6.98 13.11
C LYS A 138 -17.60 6.36 12.57
N ILE A 139 -17.01 6.96 11.54
CA ILE A 139 -15.77 6.48 10.96
C ILE A 139 -14.62 7.06 11.77
N LYS A 140 -13.85 6.18 12.40
CA LYS A 140 -12.62 6.52 13.12
C LYS A 140 -11.45 5.82 12.47
N PHE A 141 -10.39 6.57 12.20
CA PHE A 141 -9.15 5.99 11.70
C PHE A 141 -8.31 5.52 12.89
N THR A 142 -7.74 4.34 12.75
CA THR A 142 -6.84 3.76 13.75
C THR A 142 -5.44 3.70 13.15
N LYS A 143 -4.46 4.28 13.85
CA LYS A 143 -3.06 4.25 13.42
C LYS A 143 -2.52 2.84 13.61
N CYS A 144 -1.88 2.29 12.59
CA CYS A 144 -1.19 1.01 12.70
C CYS A 144 0.10 1.20 13.51
N SER A 145 0.21 0.51 14.64
CA SER A 145 1.52 0.28 15.28
C SER A 145 2.31 -0.75 14.49
N GLY A 146 3.65 -0.68 14.49
CA GLY A 146 4.47 -1.84 14.13
C GLY A 146 4.76 -2.11 12.65
N VAL A 147 4.32 -1.27 11.71
CA VAL A 147 4.54 -1.49 10.25
C VAL A 147 6.01 -1.75 9.87
N ILE A 148 6.96 -1.17 10.61
CA ILE A 148 8.40 -1.27 10.36
C ILE A 148 8.98 -2.62 10.85
N SER A 149 8.24 -3.41 11.63
CA SER A 149 8.74 -4.64 12.26
C SER A 149 8.74 -5.87 11.34
N TYR A 150 8.04 -5.84 10.20
CA TYR A 150 7.84 -7.00 9.30
C TYR A 150 7.40 -8.29 10.02
N GLY A 151 6.74 -8.16 11.18
CA GLY A 151 6.32 -9.27 12.05
C GLY A 151 5.21 -10.14 11.48
N GLY A 152 4.66 -9.76 10.31
CA GLY A 152 3.56 -10.47 9.67
C GLY A 152 3.92 -11.84 9.10
N SER A 153 5.18 -12.29 9.10
CA SER A 153 5.59 -13.58 8.48
C SER A 153 4.87 -14.81 9.06
N GLU A 154 4.39 -14.72 10.30
CA GLU A 154 3.56 -15.76 10.94
C GLU A 154 2.17 -15.91 10.30
N VAL A 155 1.68 -14.86 9.61
CA VAL A 155 0.38 -14.85 8.95
C VAL A 155 0.48 -15.53 7.59
N LYS A 156 -0.25 -16.63 7.45
CA LYS A 156 -0.38 -17.33 6.17
C LYS A 156 -1.04 -16.45 5.12
N LYS A 157 -0.51 -16.47 3.90
CA LYS A 157 -0.97 -15.64 2.78
C LYS A 157 -2.43 -15.90 2.37
N GLU A 158 -2.98 -17.08 2.69
CA GLU A 158 -4.37 -17.43 2.40
C GLU A 158 -5.36 -16.77 3.36
N LEU A 159 -4.89 -16.27 4.50
CA LEU A 159 -5.72 -15.69 5.55
C LEU A 159 -5.93 -14.18 5.39
N VAL A 160 -5.22 -13.57 4.44
CA VAL A 160 -5.22 -12.13 4.21
C VAL A 160 -5.18 -11.83 2.71
N GLY A 161 -5.86 -10.78 2.29
CA GLY A 161 -5.85 -10.31 0.90
C GLY A 161 -5.73 -8.80 0.85
N PHE A 162 -5.15 -8.28 -0.22
CA PHE A 162 -5.00 -6.84 -0.46
C PHE A 162 -5.48 -6.48 -1.87
N VAL A 163 -6.27 -5.41 -1.94
CA VAL A 163 -6.67 -4.74 -3.18
C VAL A 163 -6.18 -3.30 -3.12
N GLY A 164 -5.21 -2.97 -3.96
CA GLY A 164 -4.75 -1.59 -4.15
C GLY A 164 -5.76 -0.77 -4.93
N LYS A 165 -5.92 0.51 -4.58
CA LYS A 165 -6.71 1.46 -5.37
C LYS A 165 -5.88 1.93 -6.54
N VAL A 166 -6.39 1.78 -7.75
CA VAL A 166 -5.72 2.29 -8.95
C VAL A 166 -6.44 3.56 -9.37
N TYR A 167 -5.74 4.69 -9.31
CA TYR A 167 -6.21 5.93 -9.90
C TYR A 167 -5.78 5.98 -11.36
N MET A 168 -6.70 5.75 -12.29
CA MET A 168 -6.40 5.90 -13.71
C MET A 168 -6.19 7.39 -13.99
N GLY A 169 -4.94 7.80 -14.19
CA GLY A 169 -4.58 9.20 -14.47
C GLY A 169 -5.28 9.75 -15.71
N GLY A 170 -6.46 10.31 -15.50
CA GLY A 170 -7.36 10.96 -16.44
C GLY A 170 -8.45 11.72 -15.66
N ASN A 171 -9.24 12.56 -16.33
CA ASN A 171 -10.27 13.40 -15.71
C ASN A 171 -11.43 12.63 -15.03
N ASP A 172 -11.40 11.29 -15.03
CA ASP A 172 -12.53 10.45 -14.63
C ASP A 172 -12.29 9.61 -13.37
N ASP A 173 -11.05 9.51 -12.85
CA ASP A 173 -10.78 8.79 -11.59
C ASP A 173 -9.87 9.60 -10.63
N PRO A 174 -10.45 10.64 -10.00
CA PRO A 174 -9.82 11.43 -8.93
C PRO A 174 -9.20 10.59 -7.80
N MET A 175 -8.06 11.05 -7.29
CA MET A 175 -7.43 10.47 -6.11
C MET A 175 -8.30 10.75 -4.87
N ILE A 176 -8.54 9.74 -4.03
CA ILE A 176 -9.34 9.91 -2.82
C ILE A 176 -8.41 10.26 -1.66
N TYR A 177 -8.62 11.44 -1.09
CA TYR A 177 -8.08 11.81 0.21
C TYR A 177 -9.17 12.43 1.09
N VAL A 178 -8.92 12.42 2.40
CA VAL A 178 -9.80 13.05 3.39
C VAL A 178 -8.99 13.82 4.41
N GLU A 179 -9.54 14.94 4.89
CA GLU A 179 -8.96 15.68 6.01
C GLU A 179 -9.57 15.24 7.33
N ARG A 180 -8.73 15.03 8.35
CA ARG A 180 -9.13 14.59 9.70
C ARG A 180 -8.26 15.25 10.77
N ASN A 181 -8.69 15.13 12.03
CA ASN A 181 -7.84 15.49 13.15
C ASN A 181 -6.63 14.55 13.22
N MET A 182 -5.53 14.99 13.84
CA MET A 182 -4.28 14.23 13.93
C MET A 182 -4.43 12.87 14.64
N ASP A 183 -5.51 12.68 15.40
CA ASP A 183 -5.86 11.44 16.10
C ASP A 183 -6.76 10.50 15.26
N GLY A 184 -7.04 10.85 14.00
CA GLY A 184 -7.89 10.09 13.08
C GLY A 184 -9.40 10.32 13.24
N THR A 185 -9.81 11.25 14.12
CA THR A 185 -11.22 11.63 14.30
C THR A 185 -11.67 12.66 13.26
N VAL A 186 -12.98 12.82 13.13
CA VAL A 186 -13.61 13.78 12.21
C VAL A 186 -13.34 15.23 12.61
N LEU A 187 -13.30 16.14 11.64
CA LEU A 187 -13.23 17.58 11.91
C LEU A 187 -14.57 18.06 12.49
N GLU A 188 -14.58 18.60 13.71
CA GLU A 188 -15.83 19.06 14.35
C GLU A 188 -16.41 20.27 13.61
N ASN A 189 -17.70 20.21 13.27
CA ASN A 189 -18.45 21.29 12.60
C ASN A 189 -17.90 21.73 11.24
N GLN A 190 -17.09 20.90 10.59
CA GLN A 190 -16.57 21.14 9.25
C GLN A 190 -17.09 20.06 8.30
N TYR A 191 -17.61 20.49 7.15
CA TYR A 191 -17.64 19.59 6.00
C TYR A 191 -16.19 19.45 5.55
N CYS A 192 -15.69 18.20 5.47
CA CYS A 192 -14.43 17.99 4.79
C CYS A 192 -14.69 18.20 3.29
N GLU A 193 -13.99 19.16 2.68
CA GLU A 193 -13.71 19.10 1.25
C GLU A 193 -12.75 17.92 1.03
N GLY A 194 -13.29 16.69 1.09
CA GLY A 194 -12.68 15.58 0.38
C GLY A 194 -12.90 15.86 -1.10
N ASP A 195 -12.10 16.77 -1.66
CA ASP A 195 -12.17 17.06 -3.07
C ASP A 195 -11.75 15.80 -3.81
N TRP A 196 -12.58 15.41 -4.77
CA TRP A 196 -12.19 14.58 -5.89
C TRP A 196 -11.15 15.37 -6.69
N VAL A 197 -9.91 15.43 -6.22
CA VAL A 197 -8.92 16.28 -6.88
C VAL A 197 -8.44 15.56 -8.12
N LEU A 198 -8.82 16.11 -9.28
CA LEU A 198 -8.19 15.77 -10.54
C LEU A 198 -6.75 16.26 -10.49
N LYS A 199 -5.84 15.48 -11.07
CA LYS A 199 -4.41 15.84 -11.14
C LYS A 199 -4.17 17.22 -11.76
N SER A 200 -5.08 17.70 -12.60
CA SER A 200 -5.05 19.06 -13.18
C SER A 200 -5.21 20.17 -12.14
N ASP A 201 -5.86 19.89 -11.03
CA ASP A 201 -6.30 20.92 -10.06
C ASP A 201 -5.27 21.08 -8.93
N LEU A 202 -4.30 20.17 -8.83
CA LEU A 202 -3.18 20.21 -7.90
C LEU A 202 -2.13 21.28 -8.26
N SER A 203 -2.04 21.71 -9.53
CA SER A 203 -1.04 22.71 -9.94
C SER A 203 -1.42 24.16 -9.61
N ASP A 204 -2.68 24.41 -9.24
CA ASP A 204 -3.23 25.76 -9.12
C ASP A 204 -3.62 26.15 -7.67
N ARG A 205 -3.40 25.29 -6.67
CA ARG A 205 -3.64 25.70 -5.27
C ARG A 205 -2.50 26.63 -4.81
N PRO A 206 -2.77 27.90 -4.49
CA PRO A 206 -1.76 28.75 -3.85
C PRO A 206 -1.42 28.13 -2.50
N SER A 207 -0.13 28.03 -2.18
CA SER A 207 0.32 27.61 -0.86
C SER A 207 -0.34 28.49 0.20
N ALA A 208 -1.27 27.93 0.97
CA ALA A 208 -1.90 28.65 2.07
C ALA A 208 -0.81 28.99 3.09
N ALA A 209 -0.62 30.30 3.31
CA ALA A 209 0.30 30.88 4.28
C ALA A 209 -0.24 30.78 5.71
#